data_AF-A0A521IBW2-F1
#
_entry.id   AF-A0A521IBW2-F1
#
_cell.length_a   1.000
_cell.length_b   1.000
_cell.length_c   1.000
_cell.angle_alpha   90.00
_cell.angle_beta   90.00
_cell.angle_gamma   90.00
#
_symmetry.space_group_name_H-M   'P 1'
#
loop_
_entity.id
_entity.type
_entity.pdbx_description
1 polymer ?
#
loop_
_entity_poly.entity_id
_entity_poly.type
_entity_poly.pdbx_seq_one_letter_code
_entity_poly.pdbx_strand_id
1 'polypeptide(L)'
;MHSMISVPEANQTLGAHDKPRILVVDDDPLMRRIVTQSLDRTAYELTEAESGASGIQAALDEHPDLILLDVMMPEMDGFEVIRRLRSHPITQGIPIILLTALGEMSEKVYGMQLGADDYITKPFDPRELRARVHTHLKRSEQYIQSSPLTNLPGNYAIQNAIAQRLATGDPLAVIYYDLSNFKSYNDRYGWVAGDEIIKQLSLIIVRAALESGDKQVFVGHIGGDDFVVVTRPEFAELIGQQAVRDFDSMIPEMYSPDDRANGFIEAKDRQGEVRQIPIVSLGVAIVTNEHRTLEHPLQIAQIAAEVKRYIKSLSGSQVISDRRRQ
;
A
#
# COMPACT_ATOMS: atom_id res chain seq x y z
N MET A 1 2.39 27.50 -36.99
CA MET A 1 1.24 26.78 -36.38
C MET A 1 1.70 25.37 -36.04
N HIS A 2 2.23 25.17 -34.83
CA HIS A 2 2.48 23.86 -34.25
C HIS A 2 1.72 23.83 -32.93
N SER A 3 0.65 23.04 -32.88
CA SER A 3 -0.19 22.88 -31.71
C SER A 3 0.59 22.12 -30.63
N MET A 4 0.84 22.77 -29.50
CA MET A 4 1.27 22.10 -28.28
C MET A 4 0.15 21.16 -27.85
N ILE A 5 0.43 19.85 -27.87
CA ILE A 5 -0.39 18.86 -27.18
C ILE A 5 -0.03 18.99 -25.71
N SER A 6 -0.91 19.65 -24.96
CA SER A 6 -0.86 19.73 -23.50
C SER A 6 -1.04 18.32 -22.93
N VAL A 7 0.02 17.77 -22.34
CA VAL A 7 -0.08 16.54 -21.54
C VAL A 7 -0.79 16.91 -20.24
N PRO A 8 -1.90 16.26 -19.84
CA PRO A 8 -2.53 16.54 -18.55
C PRO A 8 -1.57 16.08 -17.44
N GLU A 9 -1.39 16.92 -16.42
CA GLU A 9 -0.69 16.57 -15.19
C GLU A 9 -1.41 15.39 -14.53
N ALA A 10 -0.88 14.18 -14.71
CA ALA A 10 -1.31 12.99 -13.99
C ALA A 10 -0.75 13.05 -12.57
N ASN A 11 -1.40 13.83 -11.72
CA ASN A 11 -1.25 13.78 -10.27
C ASN A 11 -2.63 13.65 -9.64
N GLN A 12 -3.37 12.61 -10.06
CA GLN A 12 -4.53 12.13 -9.32
C GLN A 12 -4.09 10.90 -8.53
N THR A 13 -3.65 11.16 -7.32
CA THR A 13 -3.56 10.17 -6.26
C THR A 13 -4.95 9.55 -6.09
N LEU A 14 -5.14 8.31 -6.51
CA LEU A 14 -6.29 7.51 -6.08
C LEU A 14 -6.21 7.42 -4.55
N GLY A 15 -7.12 8.12 -3.84
CA GLY A 15 -7.32 7.94 -2.39
C GLY A 15 -6.89 9.08 -1.46
N ALA A 16 -7.10 10.36 -1.80
CA ALA A 16 -7.04 11.43 -0.79
C ALA A 16 -8.19 12.42 -0.97
N HIS A 17 -9.42 11.96 -0.71
CA HIS A 17 -10.52 12.89 -0.41
C HIS A 17 -10.31 13.45 1.00
N ASP A 18 -10.62 14.73 1.21
CA ASP A 18 -10.53 15.40 2.52
C ASP A 18 -11.41 14.71 3.59
N LYS A 19 -12.37 13.88 3.16
CA LYS A 19 -13.27 13.07 3.98
C LYS A 19 -13.55 11.73 3.30
N PRO A 20 -13.73 10.63 4.06
CA PRO A 20 -14.17 9.37 3.49
C PRO A 20 -15.54 9.47 2.82
N ARG A 21 -15.70 8.81 1.68
CA ARG A 21 -16.93 8.72 0.88
C ARG A 21 -17.73 7.48 1.24
N ILE A 22 -19.02 7.66 1.52
CA ILE A 22 -19.93 6.57 1.83
C ILE A 22 -21.07 6.58 0.81
N LEU A 23 -21.23 5.46 0.10
CA LEU A 23 -22.36 5.23 -0.79
C LEU A 23 -23.47 4.50 -0.03
N VAL A 24 -24.69 5.06 -0.04
CA VAL A 24 -25.89 4.46 0.55
C VAL A 24 -26.79 3.96 -0.58
N VAL A 25 -27.00 2.64 -0.65
CA VAL A 25 -27.82 1.98 -1.67
C VAL A 25 -29.04 1.34 -1.00
N ASP A 26 -30.22 1.89 -1.26
CA ASP A 26 -31.49 1.41 -0.71
C ASP A 26 -32.62 1.95 -1.59
N ASP A 27 -33.64 1.16 -1.93
CA ASP A 27 -34.75 1.62 -2.76
C ASP A 27 -35.73 2.52 -1.99
N ASP A 28 -35.80 2.40 -0.66
CA ASP A 28 -36.66 3.22 0.19
C ASP A 28 -36.04 4.61 0.45
N PRO A 29 -36.64 5.70 -0.07
CA PRO A 29 -36.13 7.05 0.14
C PRO A 29 -36.16 7.49 1.62
N LEU A 30 -37.06 6.95 2.43
CA LEU A 30 -37.09 7.22 3.87
C LEU A 30 -35.90 6.56 4.56
N MET A 31 -35.57 5.33 4.19
CA MET A 31 -34.43 4.60 4.76
C MET A 31 -33.10 5.28 4.39
N ARG A 32 -32.91 5.67 3.13
CA ARG A 32 -31.74 6.46 2.71
C ARG A 32 -31.60 7.73 3.55
N ARG A 33 -32.70 8.45 3.77
CA ARG A 33 -32.71 9.66 4.62
C ARG A 33 -32.36 9.37 6.08
N ILE A 34 -32.87 8.27 6.66
CA ILE A 34 -32.54 7.86 8.04
C ILE A 34 -31.05 7.55 8.17
N VAL A 35 -30.50 6.79 7.22
CA VAL A 35 -29.07 6.44 7.19
C VAL A 35 -28.21 7.70 7.05
N THR A 36 -28.51 8.57 6.07
CA THR A 36 -27.69 9.77 5.83
C THR A 36 -27.81 10.83 6.92
N GLN A 37 -28.92 10.86 7.69
CA GLN A 37 -29.05 11.70 8.89
C GLN A 37 -28.39 11.09 10.13
N SER A 38 -28.21 9.76 10.16
CA SER A 38 -27.54 9.07 11.26
C SER A 38 -26.01 9.22 11.22
N LEU A 39 -25.47 9.55 10.04
CA LEU A 39 -24.05 9.78 9.77
C LEU A 39 -23.72 11.28 9.80
N ASP A 40 -22.53 11.61 10.29
CA ASP A 40 -22.07 13.00 10.40
C ASP A 40 -21.53 13.52 9.07
N ARG A 41 -22.27 14.42 8.42
CA ARG A 41 -21.88 15.07 7.16
C ARG A 41 -20.66 15.99 7.29
N THR A 42 -20.25 16.33 8.52
CA THR A 42 -18.97 17.01 8.75
C THR A 42 -17.78 16.05 8.68
N ALA A 43 -17.99 14.76 8.95
CA ALA A 43 -16.96 13.73 8.92
C ALA A 43 -16.89 12.95 7.59
N TYR A 44 -18.01 12.83 6.86
CA TYR A 44 -18.11 11.99 5.66
C TYR A 44 -18.73 12.74 4.47
N GLU A 45 -18.31 12.39 3.26
CA GLU A 45 -19.02 12.70 2.02
C GLU A 45 -20.02 11.58 1.72
N LEU A 46 -21.30 11.90 1.52
CA LEU A 46 -22.36 10.89 1.38
C LEU A 46 -22.99 10.97 -0.01
N THR A 47 -23.05 9.84 -0.71
CA THR A 47 -23.83 9.70 -1.94
C THR A 47 -24.92 8.64 -1.78
N GLU A 48 -26.00 8.79 -2.54
CA GLU A 48 -27.18 7.93 -2.47
C GLU A 48 -27.47 7.28 -3.83
N ALA A 49 -27.86 6.01 -3.82
CA ALA A 49 -28.36 5.29 -4.98
C ALA A 49 -29.68 4.59 -4.64
N GLU A 50 -30.63 4.63 -5.57
CA GLU A 50 -32.01 4.17 -5.35
C GLU A 50 -32.28 2.74 -5.83
N SER A 51 -31.27 2.05 -6.35
CA SER A 51 -31.39 0.67 -6.80
C SER A 51 -30.03 -0.03 -6.84
N GLY A 52 -30.02 -1.36 -6.87
CA GLY A 52 -28.79 -2.14 -7.05
C GLY A 52 -28.02 -1.75 -8.32
N ALA A 53 -28.72 -1.49 -9.43
CA ALA A 53 -28.09 -1.08 -10.69
C ALA A 53 -27.42 0.30 -10.59
N SER A 54 -28.11 1.30 -10.03
CA SER A 54 -27.53 2.63 -9.82
C SER A 54 -26.41 2.61 -8.77
N GLY A 55 -26.52 1.76 -7.74
CA GLY A 55 -25.48 1.56 -6.73
C GLY A 55 -24.19 0.98 -7.30
N ILE A 56 -24.27 0.00 -8.21
CA ILE A 56 -23.08 -0.52 -8.90
C ILE A 56 -22.42 0.55 -9.76
N GLN A 57 -23.23 1.32 -10.51
CA GLN A 57 -22.71 2.39 -11.36
C GLN A 57 -22.02 3.49 -10.53
N ALA A 58 -22.67 3.96 -9.45
CA ALA A 58 -22.10 4.93 -8.54
C ALA A 58 -20.80 4.43 -7.88
N ALA A 59 -20.72 3.15 -7.51
CA ALA A 59 -19.50 2.56 -6.96
C ALA A 59 -18.33 2.57 -7.96
N LEU A 60 -18.61 2.45 -9.26
CA LEU A 60 -17.59 2.52 -10.32
C LEU A 60 -17.18 3.95 -10.65
N ASP A 61 -18.12 4.90 -10.62
CA ASP A 61 -17.87 6.29 -11.02
C ASP A 61 -17.27 7.13 -9.90
N GLU A 62 -17.66 6.87 -8.65
CA GLU A 62 -17.33 7.74 -7.50
C GLU A 62 -16.27 7.16 -6.56
N HIS A 63 -15.98 5.86 -6.70
CA HIS A 63 -15.02 5.10 -5.88
C HIS A 63 -15.21 5.34 -4.36
N PRO A 64 -16.35 4.94 -3.78
CA PRO A 64 -16.61 5.16 -2.35
C PRO A 64 -15.65 4.33 -1.48
N ASP A 65 -15.36 4.85 -0.29
CA ASP A 65 -14.53 4.17 0.72
C ASP A 65 -15.33 3.13 1.52
N LEU A 66 -16.66 3.18 1.47
CA LEU A 66 -17.57 2.20 2.08
C LEU A 66 -18.95 2.23 1.41
N ILE A 67 -19.60 1.07 1.31
CA ILE A 67 -20.97 0.93 0.81
C ILE A 67 -21.88 0.43 1.93
N LEU A 68 -22.96 1.15 2.18
CA LEU A 68 -24.11 0.70 2.96
C LEU A 68 -25.18 0.20 1.99
N LEU A 69 -25.51 -1.09 2.05
CA LEU A 69 -26.31 -1.74 1.02
C LEU A 69 -27.53 -2.43 1.61
N ASP A 70 -28.72 -2.08 1.14
CA ASP A 70 -29.91 -2.85 1.42
C ASP A 70 -29.91 -4.20 0.72
N VAL A 71 -30.47 -5.21 1.38
CA VAL A 71 -30.64 -6.54 0.79
C VAL A 71 -31.90 -6.62 -0.07
N MET A 72 -32.99 -5.99 0.36
CA MET A 72 -34.34 -6.22 -0.15
C MET A 72 -34.76 -5.14 -1.15
N MET A 73 -34.07 -5.08 -2.30
CA MET A 73 -34.37 -4.13 -3.37
C MET A 73 -35.08 -4.79 -4.57
N PRO A 74 -35.95 -4.07 -5.30
CA PRO A 74 -36.56 -4.53 -6.55
C PRO A 74 -35.53 -4.80 -7.64
N GLU A 75 -35.86 -5.74 -8.54
CA GLU A 75 -35.09 -6.16 -9.73
C GLU A 75 -33.74 -6.83 -9.43
N MET A 76 -32.94 -6.28 -8.52
CA MET A 76 -31.64 -6.76 -8.11
C MET A 76 -31.49 -6.62 -6.60
N ASP A 77 -31.43 -7.76 -5.91
CA ASP A 77 -31.18 -7.79 -4.47
C ASP A 77 -29.74 -7.43 -4.11
N GLY A 78 -29.50 -7.12 -2.83
CA GLY A 78 -28.17 -6.76 -2.34
C GLY A 78 -27.13 -7.88 -2.47
N PHE A 79 -27.56 -9.14 -2.55
CA PHE A 79 -26.64 -10.26 -2.74
C PHE A 79 -26.06 -10.29 -4.16
N GLU A 80 -26.89 -10.06 -5.17
CA GLU A 80 -26.44 -9.93 -6.56
C GLU A 80 -25.57 -8.68 -6.76
N VAL A 81 -25.88 -7.57 -6.06
CA VAL A 81 -25.01 -6.38 -6.03
C VAL A 81 -23.63 -6.71 -5.48
N ILE A 82 -23.54 -7.39 -4.33
CA ILE A 82 -22.25 -7.83 -3.75
C ILE A 82 -21.48 -8.69 -4.75
N ARG A 83 -22.14 -9.68 -5.37
CA ARG A 83 -21.49 -10.59 -6.33
C ARG A 83 -20.85 -9.82 -7.48
N ARG A 84 -21.55 -8.81 -8.01
CA ARG A 84 -21.03 -7.96 -9.10
C ARG A 84 -19.88 -7.09 -8.66
N LEU A 85 -20.00 -6.41 -7.51
CA LEU A 85 -18.94 -5.57 -6.97
C LEU A 85 -17.67 -6.37 -6.64
N ARG A 86 -17.82 -7.55 -6.02
CA ARG A 86 -16.70 -8.45 -5.70
C ARG A 86 -16.03 -9.04 -6.94
N SER A 87 -16.75 -9.18 -8.05
CA SER A 87 -16.17 -9.65 -9.31
C SER A 87 -15.41 -8.59 -10.09
N HIS A 88 -15.50 -7.31 -9.71
CA HIS A 88 -14.94 -6.21 -10.47
C HIS A 88 -13.65 -5.67 -9.82
N PRO A 89 -12.51 -5.60 -10.53
CA PRO A 89 -11.20 -5.30 -9.92
C PRO A 89 -11.11 -3.98 -9.14
N ILE A 90 -11.87 -2.98 -9.57
CA ILE A 90 -11.90 -1.64 -8.96
C ILE A 90 -12.71 -1.63 -7.64
N THR A 91 -13.80 -2.39 -7.57
CA THR A 91 -14.76 -2.30 -6.44
C THR A 91 -14.67 -3.49 -5.50
N GLN A 92 -13.93 -4.55 -5.85
CA GLN A 92 -13.81 -5.77 -5.04
C GLN A 92 -13.29 -5.52 -3.62
N GLY A 93 -12.46 -4.48 -3.43
CA GLY A 93 -11.85 -4.13 -2.14
C GLY A 93 -12.66 -3.15 -1.29
N ILE A 94 -13.77 -2.60 -1.81
CA ILE A 94 -14.57 -1.62 -1.06
C ILE A 94 -15.34 -2.34 0.05
N PRO A 95 -15.23 -1.93 1.33
CA PRO A 95 -16.02 -2.50 2.41
C PRO A 95 -17.54 -2.36 2.15
N ILE A 96 -18.29 -3.45 2.30
CA ILE A 96 -19.75 -3.48 2.16
C ILE A 96 -20.39 -3.91 3.48
N ILE A 97 -21.22 -3.04 4.06
CA ILE A 97 -22.07 -3.36 5.21
C ILE A 97 -23.51 -3.51 4.72
N LEU A 98 -24.08 -4.70 4.94
CA LEU A 98 -25.47 -4.97 4.63
C LEU A 98 -26.41 -4.33 5.66
N LEU A 99 -27.42 -3.60 5.22
CA LEU A 99 -28.55 -3.18 6.03
C LEU A 99 -29.71 -4.12 5.73
N THR A 100 -30.12 -4.94 6.68
CA THR A 100 -31.09 -6.01 6.39
C THR A 100 -32.25 -6.04 7.38
N ALA A 101 -33.47 -6.23 6.90
CA ALA A 101 -34.62 -6.56 7.75
C ALA A 101 -34.61 -8.03 8.22
N LEU A 102 -33.72 -8.84 7.65
CA LEU A 102 -33.65 -10.27 7.86
C LEU A 102 -32.88 -10.59 9.14
N GLY A 103 -33.61 -11.13 10.12
CA GLY A 103 -33.07 -11.49 11.43
C GLY A 103 -32.43 -12.88 11.50
N GLU A 104 -32.70 -13.75 10.52
CA GLU A 104 -32.27 -15.15 10.56
C GLU A 104 -30.76 -15.31 10.34
N MET A 105 -30.16 -16.24 11.09
CA MET A 105 -28.72 -16.52 11.03
C MET A 105 -28.28 -17.07 9.66
N SER A 106 -29.17 -17.78 8.95
CA SER A 106 -28.93 -18.36 7.63
C SER A 106 -28.59 -17.30 6.57
N GLU A 107 -29.36 -16.22 6.51
CA GLU A 107 -29.20 -15.15 5.52
C GLU A 107 -27.98 -14.26 5.84
N LYS A 108 -27.70 -14.06 7.13
CA LYS A 108 -26.46 -13.40 7.59
C LYS A 108 -25.22 -14.18 7.18
N VAL A 109 -25.21 -15.49 7.40
CA VAL A 109 -24.12 -16.38 6.98
C VAL A 109 -23.95 -16.37 5.45
N TYR A 110 -25.06 -16.39 4.72
CA TYR A 110 -25.04 -16.33 3.25
C TYR A 110 -24.42 -15.03 2.73
N GLY A 111 -24.83 -13.87 3.27
CA GLY A 111 -24.25 -12.57 2.90
C GLY A 111 -22.75 -12.48 3.17
N MET A 112 -22.28 -13.00 4.31
CA MET A 112 -20.85 -13.04 4.62
C MET A 112 -20.07 -13.95 3.67
N GLN A 113 -20.63 -15.10 3.27
CA GLN A 113 -20.00 -16.00 2.29
C GLN A 113 -19.88 -15.38 0.90
N LEU A 114 -20.79 -14.48 0.53
CA LEU A 114 -20.73 -13.71 -0.72
C LEU A 114 -19.72 -12.56 -0.67
N GLY A 115 -19.18 -12.24 0.51
CA GLY A 115 -18.15 -11.22 0.69
C GLY A 115 -18.66 -9.91 1.27
N ALA A 116 -19.81 -9.88 1.95
CA ALA A 116 -20.14 -8.75 2.83
C ALA A 116 -19.17 -8.72 4.02
N ASP A 117 -18.68 -7.52 4.38
CA ASP A 117 -17.74 -7.34 5.48
C ASP A 117 -18.47 -7.28 6.83
N ASP A 118 -19.75 -6.91 6.80
CA ASP A 118 -20.59 -6.82 8.00
C ASP A 118 -22.09 -6.74 7.65
N TYR A 119 -22.93 -6.78 8.68
CA TYR A 119 -24.35 -6.51 8.57
C TYR A 119 -24.90 -5.76 9.79
N ILE A 120 -26.00 -5.06 9.56
CA ILE A 120 -26.80 -4.35 10.57
C ILE A 120 -28.26 -4.72 10.35
N THR A 121 -28.93 -5.16 11.42
CA THR A 121 -30.36 -5.51 11.34
C THR A 121 -31.23 -4.26 11.50
N LYS A 122 -32.23 -4.08 10.61
CA LYS A 122 -33.25 -3.03 10.67
C LYS A 122 -34.38 -3.46 11.63
N PRO A 123 -34.92 -2.55 12.47
CA PRO A 123 -34.46 -1.18 12.72
C PRO A 123 -33.16 -1.17 13.55
N PHE A 124 -32.27 -0.22 13.27
CA PHE A 124 -30.95 -0.13 13.91
C PHE A 124 -30.80 1.11 14.80
N ASP A 125 -29.88 1.04 15.76
CA ASP A 125 -29.44 2.20 16.53
C ASP A 125 -28.45 3.03 15.69
N PRO A 126 -28.67 4.35 15.47
CA PRO A 126 -27.71 5.21 14.78
C PRO A 126 -26.28 5.16 15.36
N ARG A 127 -26.12 4.88 16.65
CA ARG A 127 -24.82 4.70 17.30
C ARG A 127 -24.13 3.44 16.81
N GLU A 128 -24.86 2.35 16.61
CA GLU A 128 -24.32 1.11 16.05
C GLU A 128 -23.85 1.33 14.62
N LEU A 129 -24.68 1.97 13.79
CA LEU A 129 -24.33 2.31 12.41
C LEU A 129 -23.03 3.11 12.35
N ARG A 130 -22.92 4.20 13.12
CA ARG A 130 -21.71 5.02 13.16
C ARG A 130 -20.49 4.24 13.62
N ALA A 131 -20.62 3.40 14.64
CA ALA A 131 -19.51 2.60 15.16
C ALA A 131 -18.98 1.61 14.13
N ARG A 132 -19.87 0.91 13.40
CA ARG A 132 -19.48 -0.05 12.36
C ARG A 132 -18.87 0.65 11.16
N VAL A 133 -19.49 1.73 10.67
CA VAL A 133 -18.92 2.53 9.57
C VAL A 133 -17.51 3.02 9.91
N HIS A 134 -17.32 3.60 11.10
CA HIS A 134 -16.01 4.06 11.53
C HIS A 134 -14.98 2.92 11.61
N THR A 135 -15.39 1.74 12.10
CA THR A 135 -14.51 0.57 12.21
C THR A 135 -14.04 0.06 10.85
N HIS A 136 -14.94 -0.04 9.87
CA HIS A 136 -14.62 -0.54 8.54
C HIS A 136 -13.83 0.46 7.70
N LEU A 137 -14.13 1.76 7.80
CA LEU A 137 -13.32 2.81 7.18
C LEU A 137 -11.89 2.79 7.73
N LYS A 138 -11.71 2.71 9.05
CA LYS A 138 -10.38 2.63 9.68
C LYS A 138 -9.60 1.39 9.25
N ARG A 139 -10.27 0.24 9.08
CA ARG A 139 -9.63 -1.00 8.59
C ARG A 139 -9.25 -0.92 7.11
N SER A 140 -10.12 -0.33 6.29
CA SER A 140 -9.85 -0.09 4.87
C SER A 140 -8.65 0.84 4.69
N GLU A 141 -8.60 1.93 5.46
CA GLU A 141 -7.43 2.82 5.53
C GLU A 141 -6.16 2.05 5.91
N GLN A 142 -6.20 1.20 6.95
CA GLN A 142 -5.05 0.39 7.35
C GLN A 142 -4.59 -0.60 6.26
N TYR A 143 -5.54 -1.20 5.54
CA TYR A 143 -5.25 -2.14 4.45
C TYR A 143 -4.60 -1.42 3.26
N ILE A 144 -5.15 -0.27 2.84
CA ILE A 144 -4.58 0.61 1.79
C ILE A 144 -3.21 1.15 2.21
N GLN A 145 -3.03 1.42 3.50
CA GLN A 145 -1.79 1.89 4.08
C GLN A 145 -0.79 0.77 4.38
N SER A 146 -0.98 -0.46 3.89
CA SER A 146 0.00 -1.53 4.01
C SER A 146 0.28 -2.19 2.66
N SER A 147 1.52 -2.62 2.43
CA SER A 147 1.83 -3.41 1.23
C SER A 147 1.16 -4.78 1.33
N PRO A 148 0.31 -5.21 0.37
CA PRO A 148 -0.40 -6.49 0.45
C PRO A 148 0.53 -7.71 0.56
N LEU A 149 1.77 -7.58 0.06
CA LEU A 149 2.74 -8.67 0.05
C LEU A 149 3.49 -8.83 1.37
N THR A 150 3.80 -7.73 2.05
CA THR A 150 4.65 -7.73 3.26
C THR A 150 3.93 -7.27 4.53
N ASN A 151 2.71 -6.76 4.40
CA ASN A 151 1.92 -6.09 5.44
C ASN A 151 2.63 -4.91 6.13
N LEU A 152 3.74 -4.40 5.55
CA LEU A 152 4.43 -3.24 6.08
C LEU A 152 3.69 -1.95 5.71
N PRO A 153 3.76 -0.91 6.56
CA PRO A 153 3.21 0.41 6.26
C PRO A 153 3.64 0.94 4.88
N GLY A 154 2.69 1.46 4.11
CA GLY A 154 2.85 1.96 2.75
C GLY A 154 3.16 3.45 2.68
N ASN A 155 3.03 4.02 1.48
CA ASN A 155 3.48 5.37 1.15
C ASN A 155 2.96 6.47 2.09
N TYR A 156 1.68 6.47 2.42
CA TYR A 156 1.10 7.50 3.29
C TYR A 156 1.70 7.48 4.70
N ALA A 157 1.85 6.29 5.30
CA ALA A 157 2.45 6.13 6.62
C ALA A 157 3.95 6.52 6.62
N ILE A 158 4.68 6.19 5.55
CA ILE A 158 6.07 6.61 5.35
C ILE A 158 6.17 8.14 5.32
N GLN A 159 5.33 8.80 4.51
CA GLN A 159 5.32 10.27 4.39
C GLN A 159 5.03 10.94 5.74
N ASN A 160 4.05 10.42 6.49
CA ASN A 160 3.73 10.94 7.83
C ASN A 160 4.86 10.75 8.84
N ALA A 161 5.51 9.58 8.85
CA ALA A 161 6.63 9.32 9.75
C ALA A 161 7.81 10.29 9.50
N ILE A 162 8.09 10.59 8.23
CA ILE A 162 9.11 11.58 7.85
C ILE A 162 8.67 12.99 8.23
N ALA A 163 7.46 13.40 7.83
CA ALA A 163 6.95 14.74 8.06
C ALA A 163 6.87 15.11 9.55
N GLN A 164 6.47 14.17 10.40
CA GLN A 164 6.43 14.38 11.85
C GLN A 164 7.81 14.72 12.42
N ARG A 165 8.86 14.01 12.01
CA ARG A 165 10.24 14.26 12.49
C ARG A 165 10.84 15.55 11.95
N LEU A 166 10.52 15.90 10.70
CA LEU A 166 10.92 17.18 10.13
C LEU A 166 10.26 18.36 10.88
N ALA A 167 8.97 18.22 11.22
CA ALA A 167 8.23 19.25 11.94
C ALA A 167 8.72 19.46 13.39
N THR A 168 9.18 18.39 14.06
CA THR A 168 9.77 18.48 15.41
C THR A 168 11.22 18.94 15.41
N GLY A 169 11.90 18.88 14.26
CA GLY A 169 13.33 19.17 14.15
C GLY A 169 14.23 18.06 14.71
N ASP A 170 13.69 16.85 14.88
CA ASP A 170 14.45 15.72 15.42
C ASP A 170 15.54 15.23 14.44
N PRO A 171 16.65 14.67 14.94
CA PRO A 171 17.61 13.98 14.09
C PRO A 171 16.94 12.86 13.28
N LEU A 172 17.11 12.93 11.96
CA LEU A 172 16.45 12.09 10.98
C LEU A 172 17.47 11.46 10.05
N ALA A 173 17.39 10.13 9.93
CA ALA A 173 17.91 9.40 8.80
C ALA A 173 16.80 8.59 8.13
N VAL A 174 16.78 8.62 6.81
CA VAL A 174 15.90 7.81 5.97
C VAL A 174 16.77 6.90 5.12
N ILE A 175 16.57 5.59 5.30
CA ILE A 175 17.27 4.52 4.59
C ILE A 175 16.33 4.01 3.49
N TYR A 176 16.78 4.01 2.25
CA TYR A 176 16.08 3.44 1.11
C TYR A 176 16.78 2.17 0.66
N TYR A 177 15.99 1.12 0.44
CA TYR A 177 16.45 -0.17 -0.06
C TYR A 177 15.89 -0.40 -1.47
N ASP A 178 16.70 -0.98 -2.36
CA ASP A 178 16.34 -1.30 -3.74
C ASP A 178 17.12 -2.55 -4.20
N LEU A 179 16.49 -3.41 -5.01
CA LEU A 179 17.13 -4.63 -5.50
C LEU A 179 17.69 -4.44 -6.91
N SER A 180 19.01 -4.59 -7.05
CA SER A 180 19.66 -4.62 -8.35
C SER A 180 19.50 -6.00 -9.00
N ASN A 181 19.38 -6.04 -10.34
CA ASN A 181 19.17 -7.26 -11.14
C ASN A 181 17.88 -8.05 -10.87
N PHE A 182 16.95 -7.53 -10.04
CA PHE A 182 15.74 -8.24 -9.64
C PHE A 182 14.79 -8.57 -10.81
N LYS A 183 14.69 -7.68 -11.80
CA LYS A 183 13.90 -7.96 -13.00
C LYS A 183 14.40 -9.21 -13.74
N SER A 184 15.72 -9.34 -13.93
CA SER A 184 16.31 -10.49 -14.60
C SER A 184 16.07 -11.79 -13.83
N TYR A 185 16.05 -11.72 -12.49
CA TYR A 185 15.66 -12.85 -11.65
C TYR A 185 14.19 -13.25 -11.89
N ASN A 186 13.26 -12.29 -11.89
CA ASN A 186 11.84 -12.55 -12.18
C ASN A 186 11.62 -13.14 -13.57
N ASP A 187 12.36 -12.66 -14.58
CA ASP A 187 12.27 -13.17 -15.95
C ASP A 187 12.73 -14.64 -16.05
N ARG A 188 13.64 -15.09 -15.16
CA ARG A 188 14.17 -16.46 -15.14
C ARG A 188 13.39 -17.41 -14.22
N TYR A 189 13.06 -16.97 -13.00
CA TYR A 189 12.47 -17.80 -11.94
C TYR A 189 10.97 -17.58 -11.75
N GLY A 190 10.39 -16.55 -12.38
CA GLY A 190 8.99 -16.18 -12.27
C GLY A 190 8.71 -15.27 -11.07
N TRP A 191 7.62 -14.50 -11.18
CA TRP A 191 7.23 -13.49 -10.19
C TRP A 191 6.92 -14.07 -8.80
N VAL A 192 6.42 -15.31 -8.70
CA VAL A 192 6.16 -15.98 -7.41
C VAL A 192 7.46 -16.18 -6.63
N ALA A 193 8.56 -16.54 -7.30
CA ALA A 193 9.87 -16.68 -6.67
C ALA A 193 10.45 -15.31 -6.29
N GLY A 194 10.17 -14.27 -7.08
CA GLY A 194 10.52 -12.89 -6.76
C GLY A 194 9.80 -12.36 -5.52
N ASP A 195 8.51 -12.64 -5.39
CA ASP A 195 7.70 -12.29 -4.23
C ASP A 195 8.29 -12.87 -2.94
N GLU A 196 8.88 -14.06 -2.99
CA GLU A 196 9.56 -14.65 -1.84
C GLU A 196 10.83 -13.87 -1.46
N ILE A 197 11.61 -13.37 -2.42
CA ILE A 197 12.75 -12.47 -2.14
C ILE A 197 12.25 -11.19 -1.45
N ILE A 198 11.17 -10.59 -1.95
CA ILE A 198 10.58 -9.36 -1.37
C ILE A 198 10.14 -9.61 0.08
N LYS A 199 9.49 -10.76 0.35
CA LYS A 199 9.09 -11.16 1.71
C LYS A 199 10.29 -11.35 2.63
N GLN A 200 11.31 -12.10 2.20
CA GLN A 200 12.51 -12.32 3.01
C GLN A 200 13.27 -11.02 3.29
N LEU A 201 13.42 -10.14 2.28
CA LEU A 201 14.01 -8.82 2.46
C LEU A 201 13.22 -8.00 3.49
N SER A 202 11.88 -8.04 3.45
CA SER A 202 11.07 -7.32 4.42
C SER A 202 11.34 -7.77 5.86
N LEU A 203 11.49 -9.09 6.09
CA LEU A 203 11.80 -9.65 7.40
C LEU A 203 13.21 -9.27 7.87
N ILE A 204 14.18 -9.28 6.96
CA ILE A 204 15.57 -8.85 7.21
C ILE A 204 15.60 -7.38 7.64
N ILE A 205 14.93 -6.49 6.92
CA ILE A 205 14.88 -5.06 7.23
C ILE A 205 14.22 -4.82 8.59
N VAL A 206 13.07 -5.47 8.85
CA VAL A 206 12.37 -5.36 10.14
C VAL A 206 13.25 -5.83 11.30
N ARG A 207 13.93 -6.97 11.13
CA ARG A 207 14.83 -7.50 12.16
C ARG A 207 16.00 -6.55 12.43
N ALA A 208 16.68 -6.08 11.39
CA ALA A 208 17.78 -5.12 11.52
C ALA A 208 17.33 -3.81 12.22
N ALA A 209 16.13 -3.32 11.89
CA ALA A 209 15.55 -2.15 12.53
C ALA A 209 15.27 -2.39 14.02
N LEU A 210 14.65 -3.51 14.39
CA LEU A 210 14.32 -3.83 15.80
C LEU A 210 15.57 -4.09 16.64
N GLU A 211 16.56 -4.80 16.09
CA GLU A 211 17.82 -5.11 16.79
C GLU A 211 18.74 -3.88 16.97
N SER A 212 18.49 -2.78 16.24
CA SER A 212 19.23 -1.52 16.40
C SER A 212 19.06 -0.87 17.77
N GLY A 213 17.96 -1.17 18.47
CA GLY A 213 17.60 -0.54 19.73
C GLY A 213 16.96 0.85 19.60
N ASP A 214 16.73 1.36 18.39
CA ASP A 214 16.02 2.63 18.20
C ASP A 214 14.51 2.49 18.49
N LYS A 215 14.07 3.07 19.61
CA LYS A 215 12.66 3.04 20.05
C LYS A 215 11.71 3.80 19.14
N GLN A 216 12.23 4.64 18.24
CA GLN A 216 11.43 5.43 17.31
C GLN A 216 11.50 4.91 15.87
N VAL A 217 12.18 3.78 15.63
CA VAL A 217 12.35 3.25 14.27
C VAL A 217 11.00 2.95 13.62
N PHE A 218 10.88 3.32 12.35
CA PHE A 218 9.72 3.04 11.53
C PHE A 218 10.18 2.33 10.26
N VAL A 219 9.47 1.28 9.86
CA VAL A 219 9.76 0.50 8.65
C VAL A 219 8.53 0.54 7.74
N GLY A 220 8.75 0.80 6.46
CA GLY A 220 7.69 0.83 5.45
C GLY A 220 8.11 0.21 4.12
N HIS A 221 7.13 -0.08 3.28
CA HIS A 221 7.28 -0.66 1.95
C HIS A 221 6.57 0.23 0.92
N ILE A 222 7.33 0.85 0.01
CA ILE A 222 6.80 1.75 -1.02
C ILE A 222 6.01 0.97 -2.07
N GLY A 223 6.58 -0.14 -2.53
CA GLY A 223 6.01 -1.05 -3.52
C GLY A 223 7.11 -1.77 -4.30
N GLY A 224 6.78 -2.93 -4.88
CA GLY A 224 7.75 -3.76 -5.61
C GLY A 224 8.92 -4.18 -4.71
N ASP A 225 10.12 -3.76 -5.07
CA ASP A 225 11.37 -4.01 -4.35
C ASP A 225 11.91 -2.80 -3.55
N ASP A 226 11.14 -1.71 -3.46
CA ASP A 226 11.52 -0.48 -2.75
C ASP A 226 11.02 -0.46 -1.29
N PHE A 227 11.95 -0.44 -0.33
CA PHE A 227 11.63 -0.31 1.11
C PHE A 227 12.24 0.94 1.74
N VAL A 228 11.67 1.37 2.87
CA VAL A 228 12.16 2.53 3.63
C VAL A 228 12.24 2.23 5.12
N VAL A 229 13.31 2.70 5.76
CA VAL A 229 13.41 2.81 7.21
C VAL A 229 13.62 4.26 7.61
N VAL A 230 12.86 4.73 8.59
CA VAL A 230 12.98 6.06 9.18
C VAL A 230 13.50 5.89 10.61
N THR A 231 14.73 6.35 10.87
CA THR A 231 15.49 6.07 12.10
C THR A 231 16.29 7.30 12.54
N ARG A 232 16.85 7.30 13.75
CA ARG A 232 17.83 8.33 14.11
C ARG A 232 19.18 8.06 13.42
N PRO A 233 19.96 9.10 13.06
CA PRO A 233 21.17 8.94 12.25
C PRO A 233 22.22 8.00 12.81
N GLU A 234 22.39 7.94 14.14
CA GLU A 234 23.36 7.08 14.79
C GLU A 234 23.11 5.58 14.59
N PHE A 235 21.90 5.17 14.19
CA PHE A 235 21.57 3.78 13.89
C PHE A 235 21.59 3.47 12.38
N ALA A 236 21.65 4.47 11.53
CA ALA A 236 21.33 4.29 10.11
C ALA A 236 22.33 3.37 9.40
N GLU A 237 23.63 3.58 9.62
CA GLU A 237 24.67 2.71 9.04
C GLU A 237 24.60 1.29 9.62
N LEU A 238 24.31 1.14 10.92
CA LEU A 238 24.18 -0.17 11.57
C LEU A 238 23.05 -1.00 10.95
N ILE A 239 21.85 -0.40 10.82
CA ILE A 239 20.66 -1.04 10.25
C ILE A 239 20.94 -1.41 8.78
N GLY A 240 21.48 -0.48 8.00
CA GLY A 240 21.80 -0.72 6.59
C GLY A 240 22.81 -1.86 6.39
N GLN A 241 23.88 -1.88 7.17
CA GLN A 241 24.91 -2.91 7.08
C GLN A 241 24.41 -4.27 7.55
N GLN A 242 23.60 -4.33 8.62
CA GLN A 242 23.00 -5.60 9.07
C GLN A 242 22.08 -6.18 8.00
N ALA A 243 21.22 -5.34 7.40
CA ALA A 243 20.34 -5.77 6.32
C ALA A 243 21.12 -6.32 5.11
N VAL A 244 22.20 -5.66 4.69
CA VAL A 244 23.06 -6.15 3.60
C VAL A 244 23.70 -7.49 3.94
N ARG A 245 24.27 -7.66 5.14
CA ARG A 245 24.88 -8.93 5.56
C ARG A 245 23.90 -10.10 5.54
N ASP A 246 22.72 -9.88 6.11
CA ASP A 246 21.69 -10.91 6.19
C ASP A 246 21.10 -11.22 4.81
N PHE A 247 20.92 -10.20 3.97
CA PHE A 247 20.48 -10.38 2.59
C PHE A 247 21.49 -11.17 1.76
N ASP A 248 22.77 -10.82 1.81
CA ASP A 248 23.84 -11.51 1.07
C ASP A 248 24.00 -12.97 1.52
N SER A 249 23.66 -13.27 2.77
CA SER A 249 23.64 -14.64 3.29
C SER A 249 22.42 -15.45 2.80
N MET A 250 21.27 -14.79 2.61
CA MET A 250 20.01 -15.42 2.20
C MET A 250 19.92 -15.59 0.67
N ILE A 251 20.35 -14.59 -0.10
CA ILE A 251 20.07 -14.51 -1.53
C ILE A 251 20.58 -15.71 -2.35
N PRO A 252 21.72 -16.36 -2.06
CA PRO A 252 22.17 -17.52 -2.83
C PRO A 252 21.19 -18.70 -2.75
N GLU A 253 20.47 -18.85 -1.63
CA GLU A 253 19.50 -19.93 -1.43
C GLU A 253 18.27 -19.81 -2.35
N MET A 254 18.04 -18.62 -2.91
CA MET A 254 16.94 -18.35 -3.84
C MET A 254 17.26 -18.79 -5.28
N TYR A 255 18.48 -19.26 -5.55
CA TYR A 255 18.91 -19.69 -6.87
C TYR A 255 19.04 -21.22 -6.93
N SER A 256 18.86 -21.75 -8.14
CA SER A 256 19.22 -23.13 -8.45
C SER A 256 20.69 -23.41 -8.12
N PRO A 257 21.06 -24.67 -7.79
CA PRO A 257 22.44 -25.01 -7.48
C PRO A 257 23.45 -24.59 -8.56
N ASP A 258 23.05 -24.69 -9.84
CA ASP A 258 23.91 -24.33 -10.97
C ASP A 258 24.16 -22.83 -11.06
N ASP A 259 23.11 -22.00 -11.04
CA ASP A 259 23.24 -20.54 -11.08
C ASP A 259 23.99 -20.00 -9.85
N ARG A 260 23.75 -20.61 -8.68
CA ARG A 260 24.46 -20.30 -7.44
C ARG A 260 25.96 -20.58 -7.54
N ALA A 261 26.33 -21.74 -8.07
CA ALA A 261 27.73 -22.11 -8.25
C ALA A 261 28.44 -21.19 -9.28
N ASN A 262 27.70 -20.74 -10.30
CA ASN A 262 28.21 -19.83 -11.33
C ASN A 262 28.34 -18.38 -10.84
N GLY A 263 27.52 -17.96 -9.87
CA GLY A 263 27.49 -16.57 -9.37
C GLY A 263 26.74 -15.59 -10.28
N PHE A 264 26.05 -16.09 -11.31
CA PHE A 264 25.27 -15.31 -12.26
C PHE A 264 24.13 -16.14 -12.85
N ILE A 265 23.16 -15.46 -13.45
CA ILE A 265 22.13 -16.05 -14.30
C ILE A 265 22.34 -15.63 -15.75
N GLU A 266 21.95 -16.49 -16.68
CA GLU A 266 21.84 -16.12 -18.08
C GLU A 266 20.45 -15.54 -18.35
N ALA A 267 20.40 -14.28 -18.80
CA ALA A 267 19.17 -13.58 -19.16
C ALA A 267 19.33 -12.87 -20.50
N LYS A 268 18.24 -12.76 -21.27
CA LYS A 268 18.23 -12.03 -22.55
C LYS A 268 18.09 -10.53 -22.29
N ASP A 269 18.91 -9.73 -22.96
CA ASP A 269 18.73 -8.28 -22.99
C ASP A 269 17.56 -7.86 -23.90
N ARG A 270 17.32 -6.54 -24.03
CA ARG A 270 16.25 -6.00 -24.87
C ARG A 270 16.46 -6.28 -26.38
N GLN A 271 17.67 -6.64 -26.79
CA GLN A 271 18.04 -6.99 -28.15
C GLN A 271 17.95 -8.51 -28.40
N GLY A 272 17.67 -9.30 -27.35
CA GLY A 272 17.54 -10.76 -27.42
C GLY A 272 18.86 -11.52 -27.21
N GLU A 273 19.96 -10.80 -26.94
CA GLU A 273 21.28 -11.40 -26.71
C GLU A 273 21.37 -11.93 -25.28
N VAL A 274 21.92 -13.13 -25.13
CA VAL A 274 22.11 -13.75 -23.81
C VAL A 274 23.30 -13.10 -23.12
N ARG A 275 23.07 -12.57 -21.91
CA ARG A 275 24.11 -11.98 -21.05
C ARG A 275 24.14 -12.66 -19.69
N GLN A 276 25.33 -12.67 -19.11
CA GLN A 276 25.53 -13.04 -17.71
C GLN A 276 25.15 -11.86 -16.83
N ILE A 277 24.11 -12.04 -16.03
CA ILE A 277 23.63 -11.07 -15.05
C ILE A 277 24.02 -11.56 -13.66
N PRO A 278 24.75 -10.78 -12.86
CA PRO A 278 25.11 -11.18 -11.50
C PRO A 278 23.88 -11.51 -10.64
N ILE A 279 24.09 -12.28 -9.58
CA ILE A 279 23.09 -12.50 -8.53
C ILE A 279 22.55 -11.14 -8.04
N VAL A 280 21.26 -11.13 -7.69
CA VAL A 280 20.57 -9.97 -7.12
C VAL A 280 21.33 -9.43 -5.90
N SER A 281 21.48 -8.12 -5.85
CA SER A 281 22.15 -7.43 -4.75
C SER A 281 21.29 -6.32 -4.15
N LEU A 282 21.53 -6.01 -2.88
CA LEU A 282 20.80 -5.01 -2.12
C LEU A 282 21.52 -3.67 -2.11
N GLY A 283 20.90 -2.65 -2.69
CA GLY A 283 21.35 -1.27 -2.61
C GLY A 283 20.70 -0.54 -1.45
N VAL A 284 21.50 0.09 -0.59
CA VAL A 284 21.04 0.84 0.58
C VAL A 284 21.52 2.29 0.54
N ALA A 285 20.61 3.23 0.31
CA ALA A 285 20.88 4.66 0.29
C ALA A 285 20.42 5.32 1.59
N ILE A 286 21.32 6.03 2.29
CA ILE A 286 21.02 6.71 3.55
C ILE A 286 21.05 8.23 3.32
N VAL A 287 19.99 8.91 3.73
CA VAL A 287 19.87 10.38 3.69
C VAL A 287 19.62 10.90 5.10
N THR A 288 20.38 11.90 5.55
CA THR A 288 20.24 12.45 6.90
C THR A 288 20.04 13.97 6.90
N ASN A 289 19.45 14.51 7.98
CA ASN A 289 19.39 15.95 8.26
C ASN A 289 20.50 16.43 9.22
N GLU A 290 21.51 15.61 9.55
CA GLU A 290 22.57 15.98 10.50
C GLU A 290 23.42 17.17 10.04
N HIS A 291 23.51 17.38 8.73
CA HIS A 291 24.40 18.35 8.12
C HIS A 291 23.69 19.25 7.10
N ARG A 292 22.36 19.28 7.11
CA ARG A 292 21.52 20.11 6.23
C ARG A 292 20.12 20.26 6.79
N THR A 293 19.44 21.35 6.45
CA THR A 293 18.01 21.49 6.72
C THR A 293 17.20 20.77 5.65
N LEU A 294 16.21 19.99 6.06
CA LEU A 294 15.23 19.36 5.19
C LEU A 294 13.84 19.80 5.67
N GLU A 295 13.03 20.34 4.78
CA GLU A 295 11.71 20.89 5.10
C GLU A 295 10.58 20.02 4.58
N HIS A 296 10.82 19.28 3.49
CA HIS A 296 9.80 18.48 2.83
C HIS A 296 10.30 17.06 2.51
N PRO A 297 9.47 16.01 2.71
CA PRO A 297 9.84 14.63 2.38
C PRO A 297 10.33 14.43 0.93
N LEU A 298 9.83 15.24 -0.01
CA LEU A 298 10.28 15.21 -1.41
C LEU A 298 11.79 15.46 -1.57
N GLN A 299 12.38 16.34 -0.76
CA GLN A 299 13.82 16.62 -0.82
C GLN A 299 14.62 15.36 -0.46
N ILE A 300 14.17 14.61 0.54
CA ILE A 300 14.78 13.35 0.96
C ILE A 300 14.70 12.33 -0.17
N ALA A 301 13.52 12.17 -0.80
CA ALA A 301 13.33 11.25 -1.91
C ALA A 301 14.22 11.58 -3.13
N GLN A 302 14.39 12.87 -3.44
CA GLN A 302 15.27 13.33 -4.53
C GLN A 302 16.73 13.00 -4.25
N ILE A 303 17.22 13.28 -3.03
CA ILE A 303 18.58 12.94 -2.61
C ILE A 303 18.78 11.41 -2.67
N ALA A 304 17.82 10.64 -2.15
CA ALA A 304 17.88 9.18 -2.18
C ALA A 304 17.93 8.66 -3.63
N ALA A 305 17.17 9.24 -4.56
CA ALA A 305 17.21 8.85 -5.97
C ALA A 305 18.57 9.12 -6.65
N GLU A 306 19.31 10.15 -6.24
CA GLU A 306 20.69 10.38 -6.68
C GLU A 306 21.64 9.29 -6.13
N VAL A 307 21.54 9.00 -4.84
CA VAL A 307 22.39 7.99 -4.19
C VAL A 307 22.09 6.59 -4.75
N LYS A 308 20.82 6.23 -4.95
CA LYS A 308 20.41 4.95 -5.57
C LYS A 308 20.98 4.80 -6.98
N ARG A 309 20.99 5.86 -7.80
CA ARG A 309 21.61 5.82 -9.13
C ARG A 309 23.11 5.52 -9.07
N TYR A 310 23.81 6.08 -8.08
CA TYR A 310 25.22 5.77 -7.86
C TYR A 310 25.41 4.34 -7.36
N ILE A 311 24.57 3.85 -6.44
CA ILE A 311 24.62 2.45 -5.99
C ILE A 311 24.44 1.48 -7.16
N LYS A 312 23.49 1.74 -8.07
CA LYS A 312 23.22 0.88 -9.26
C LYS A 312 24.39 0.80 -10.25
N SER A 313 25.39 1.67 -10.18
CA SER A 313 26.60 1.55 -11.01
C SER A 313 27.69 0.70 -10.36
N LEU A 314 27.54 0.35 -9.08
CA LEU A 314 28.46 -0.49 -8.33
C LEU A 314 28.05 -1.96 -8.44
N SER A 315 29.01 -2.86 -8.19
CA SER A 315 28.75 -4.30 -8.13
C SER A 315 28.49 -4.76 -6.70
N GLY A 316 27.60 -5.73 -6.54
CA GLY A 316 27.25 -6.32 -5.25
C GLY A 316 26.35 -5.44 -4.39
N SER A 317 26.14 -5.86 -3.15
CA SER A 317 25.32 -5.13 -2.18
C SER A 317 26.14 -3.99 -1.57
N GLN A 318 25.52 -2.82 -1.38
CA GLN A 318 26.23 -1.60 -0.98
C GLN A 318 25.40 -0.76 -0.03
N VAL A 319 26.06 -0.14 0.96
CA VAL A 319 25.48 0.88 1.83
C VAL A 319 26.18 2.21 1.59
N ILE A 320 25.44 3.22 1.15
CA ILE A 320 25.98 4.56 0.86
C ILE A 320 25.18 5.62 1.60
N SER A 321 25.87 6.39 2.42
CA SER A 321 25.31 7.55 3.11
C SER A 321 25.67 8.84 2.38
N ASP A 322 24.66 9.70 2.18
CA ASP A 322 24.83 10.99 1.54
C ASP A 322 25.48 12.00 2.49
N ARG A 323 26.81 12.11 2.42
CA ARG A 323 27.62 12.98 3.29
C ARG A 323 27.84 14.40 2.75
N ARG A 324 27.16 14.78 1.66
CA ARG A 324 27.28 16.13 1.08
C ARG A 324 26.77 17.18 2.09
N ARG A 325 27.44 18.33 2.19
CA ARG A 325 26.92 19.50 2.89
C ARG A 325 26.36 20.44 1.83
N GLN A 326 25.12 20.88 1.98
CA GLN A 326 24.52 21.91 1.13
C GLN A 326 24.62 23.26 1.81
#